data_AF-A0A4D9ELU8-F1
#
_entry.id   AF-A0A4D9ELU8-F1
#
_cell.length_a   1.000
_cell.length_b   1.000
_cell.length_c   1.000
_cell.angle_alpha   90.00
_cell.angle_beta   90.00
_cell.angle_gamma   90.00
#
_symmetry.space_group_name_H-M   'P 1'
#
loop_
_entity.id
_entity.type
_entity.pdbx_description
1 polymer ?
#
loop_
_entity_poly.entity_id
_entity_poly.type
_entity_poly.pdbx_seq_one_letter_code
_entity_poly.pdbx_strand_id
1 'polypeptide(L)'
;MRVAGAVKLVVAVSIFLLTFYVISQVFEIKMDTNLGSLFARSALEAAARPTKPPRYKCGISKACPEKHFAFKMASGAANVVGPKFCVEDNVLMSGVKNNVGRGINIALINGKTGEAMDTKFFDMWGGDVAPFIDFLKSIQDGTVVLMGTYDDGATKLNEEARKLIAELGSTSITNLGFRDNWVFCGGKGIKTKSPFEQNLEDTVLRESKICLLNFNNKYYNINEEASSRVPALPTLHEASLEAQDQIQGPLVLQLITQKH
;
A
#
# COMPACT_ATOMS: atom_id res chain seq x y z
N MET A 1 -66.54 -33.90 -52.64
CA MET A 1 -65.12 -33.47 -52.52
C MET A 1 -64.87 -32.65 -51.23
N ARG A 2 -65.17 -33.16 -50.02
CA ARG A 2 -64.90 -32.42 -48.75
C ARG A 2 -64.16 -33.23 -47.67
N VAL A 3 -64.11 -34.56 -47.80
CA VAL A 3 -63.46 -35.44 -46.81
C VAL A 3 -61.93 -35.41 -46.91
N ALA A 4 -61.38 -35.27 -48.12
CA ALA A 4 -59.93 -35.26 -48.33
C ALA A 4 -59.22 -34.04 -47.71
N GLY A 5 -59.90 -32.90 -47.58
CA GLY A 5 -59.35 -31.70 -46.94
C GLY A 5 -59.28 -31.82 -45.42
N ALA A 6 -60.34 -32.37 -44.80
CA ALA A 6 -60.40 -32.59 -43.37
C ALA A 6 -59.34 -33.61 -42.88
N VAL A 7 -59.13 -34.68 -43.63
CA VAL A 7 -58.11 -35.70 -43.29
C VAL A 7 -56.69 -35.11 -43.35
N LYS A 8 -56.38 -34.28 -44.36
CA LYS A 8 -55.07 -33.60 -44.46
C LYS A 8 -54.84 -32.62 -43.31
N LEU A 9 -55.89 -31.91 -42.87
CA LEU A 9 -55.80 -31.00 -41.73
C LEU A 9 -55.51 -31.75 -40.42
N VAL A 10 -56.21 -32.87 -40.18
CA VAL A 10 -55.99 -33.70 -38.98
C VAL A 10 -54.57 -34.27 -38.95
N VAL A 11 -54.06 -34.73 -40.10
CA VAL A 11 -52.68 -35.25 -40.21
C VAL A 11 -51.64 -34.13 -39.98
N ALA A 12 -51.88 -32.92 -40.49
CA ALA A 12 -50.96 -31.80 -40.26
C ALA A 12 -50.92 -31.37 -38.79
N VAL A 13 -52.08 -31.35 -38.12
CA VAL A 13 -52.17 -31.01 -36.69
C VAL A 13 -51.51 -32.07 -35.82
N SER A 14 -51.68 -33.35 -36.12
CA SER A 14 -51.04 -34.41 -35.35
C SER A 14 -49.51 -34.42 -35.49
N ILE A 15 -48.99 -34.14 -36.70
CA ILE A 15 -47.55 -33.96 -36.92
C ILE A 15 -47.03 -32.76 -36.13
N PHE A 16 -47.74 -31.62 -36.17
CA PHE A 16 -47.31 -30.42 -35.44
C PHE A 16 -47.23 -30.67 -33.92
N LEU A 17 -48.23 -31.33 -33.34
CA LEU A 17 -48.24 -31.68 -31.91
C LEU A 17 -47.10 -32.64 -31.54
N LEU A 18 -46.81 -33.64 -32.39
CA LEU A 18 -45.68 -34.54 -32.18
C LEU A 18 -44.34 -33.80 -32.26
N THR A 19 -44.17 -32.90 -33.24
CA THR A 19 -42.94 -32.10 -33.34
C THR A 19 -42.76 -31.19 -32.13
N PHE A 20 -43.84 -30.57 -31.64
CA PHE A 20 -43.79 -29.72 -30.45
C PHE A 20 -43.42 -30.52 -29.21
N TYR A 21 -44.01 -31.71 -29.02
CA TYR A 21 -43.69 -32.61 -27.92
C TYR A 21 -42.21 -33.04 -27.90
N VAL A 22 -41.65 -33.41 -29.07
CA VAL A 22 -40.23 -33.77 -29.18
C VAL A 22 -39.33 -32.58 -28.89
N ILE A 23 -39.68 -31.38 -29.35
CA ILE A 23 -38.91 -30.15 -29.06
C ILE A 23 -38.94 -29.84 -27.56
N SER A 24 -40.10 -29.96 -26.90
CA SER A 24 -40.22 -29.77 -25.45
C SER A 24 -39.33 -30.76 -24.67
N GLN A 25 -39.32 -32.04 -25.05
CA GLN A 25 -38.47 -33.06 -24.42
C GLN A 25 -36.97 -32.77 -24.62
N VAL A 26 -36.56 -32.32 -25.80
CA VAL A 26 -35.16 -31.95 -26.09
C VAL A 26 -34.75 -30.68 -25.34
N PHE A 27 -35.67 -29.74 -25.14
CA PHE A 27 -35.41 -28.50 -24.42
C PHE A 27 -35.24 -28.74 -22.91
N GLU A 28 -36.04 -29.62 -22.30
CA GLU A 28 -35.85 -30.01 -20.89
C GLU A 28 -34.49 -30.70 -20.66
N ILE A 29 -34.09 -31.66 -21.51
CA ILE A 29 -32.79 -32.37 -21.39
C ILE A 29 -31.59 -31.40 -21.55
N LYS A 30 -31.71 -30.39 -22.42
CA LYS A 30 -30.65 -29.38 -22.61
C LYS A 30 -30.57 -28.36 -21.47
N MET A 31 -31.66 -28.08 -20.76
CA MET A 31 -31.64 -27.13 -19.65
C MET A 31 -31.02 -27.72 -18.39
N ASP A 32 -31.32 -28.97 -18.03
CA ASP A 32 -30.75 -29.61 -16.84
C ASP A 32 -29.22 -29.77 -16.93
N THR A 33 -28.71 -30.10 -18.12
CA THR A 33 -27.28 -30.34 -18.36
C THR A 33 -26.45 -29.05 -18.45
N ASN A 34 -27.00 -27.97 -19.02
CA ASN A 34 -26.32 -26.66 -19.06
C ASN A 34 -26.42 -25.90 -17.74
N LEU A 35 -27.53 -26.02 -17.01
CA LEU A 35 -27.71 -25.33 -15.74
C LEU A 35 -26.88 -25.99 -14.62
N GLY A 36 -26.85 -27.32 -14.56
CA GLY A 36 -26.04 -28.07 -13.61
C GLY A 36 -24.54 -27.87 -13.79
N SER A 37 -24.05 -27.76 -15.03
CA SER A 37 -22.63 -27.49 -15.32
C SER A 37 -22.20 -26.04 -15.06
N LEU A 38 -23.14 -25.08 -15.12
CA LEU A 38 -22.93 -23.69 -14.70
C LEU A 38 -22.93 -23.53 -13.17
N PHE A 39 -23.81 -24.24 -12.46
CA PHE A 39 -23.83 -24.23 -10.99
C PHE A 39 -22.67 -25.01 -10.37
N ALA A 40 -22.23 -26.11 -10.98
CA ALA A 40 -21.05 -26.84 -10.53
C ALA A 40 -19.76 -26.01 -10.67
N ARG A 41 -19.65 -25.17 -11.72
CA ARG A 41 -18.52 -24.23 -11.87
C ARG A 41 -18.54 -23.13 -10.81
N SER A 42 -19.70 -22.55 -10.52
CA SER A 42 -19.83 -21.50 -9.50
C SER A 42 -19.67 -22.02 -8.06
N ALA A 43 -20.06 -23.26 -7.77
CA ALA A 43 -19.84 -23.90 -6.47
C ALA A 43 -18.37 -24.30 -6.24
N LEU A 44 -17.64 -24.74 -7.28
CA LEU A 44 -16.21 -25.04 -7.18
C LEU A 44 -15.35 -23.76 -7.06
N GLU A 45 -15.83 -22.64 -7.63
CA GLU A 45 -15.18 -21.33 -7.53
C GLU A 45 -15.46 -20.61 -6.21
N ALA A 46 -16.51 -21.00 -5.47
CA ALA A 46 -16.71 -20.57 -4.08
C ALA A 46 -15.71 -21.22 -3.09
N ALA A 47 -15.03 -22.30 -3.50
CA ALA A 47 -13.89 -22.88 -2.79
C ALA A 47 -12.54 -22.29 -3.29
N ALA A 48 -12.57 -21.16 -4.00
CA ALA A 48 -11.38 -20.38 -4.30
C ALA A 48 -10.71 -19.97 -2.97
N ARG A 49 -9.50 -20.49 -2.78
CA ARG A 49 -8.49 -19.95 -1.87
C ARG A 49 -8.57 -18.42 -1.86
N PRO A 50 -8.43 -17.75 -0.70
CA PRO A 50 -8.49 -16.30 -0.62
C PRO A 50 -7.54 -15.69 -1.67
N THR A 51 -8.12 -15.10 -2.72
CA THR A 51 -7.42 -14.46 -3.84
C THR A 51 -6.77 -13.13 -3.44
N LYS A 52 -7.00 -12.68 -2.21
CA LYS A 52 -6.33 -11.51 -1.63
C LYS A 52 -5.12 -11.96 -0.82
N PRO A 53 -3.92 -11.40 -1.06
CA PRO A 53 -2.78 -11.64 -0.18
C PRO A 53 -3.18 -11.30 1.26
N PRO A 54 -2.70 -12.05 2.26
CA PRO A 54 -3.00 -11.77 3.67
C PRO A 54 -2.60 -10.33 3.99
N ARG A 55 -3.57 -9.56 4.50
CA ARG A 55 -3.33 -8.18 4.92
C ARG A 55 -2.70 -8.20 6.31
N TYR A 56 -1.47 -7.74 6.42
CA TYR A 56 -0.78 -7.60 7.70
C TYR A 56 -1.03 -6.24 8.34
N LYS A 57 -0.68 -6.12 9.62
CA LYS A 57 -0.88 -4.90 10.42
C LYS A 57 -0.22 -3.68 9.76
N CYS A 58 -0.91 -2.54 9.77
CA CYS A 58 -0.54 -1.31 9.07
C CYS A 58 -0.35 -1.45 7.55
N GLY A 59 -0.80 -2.56 6.95
CA GLY A 59 -0.60 -2.84 5.52
C GLY A 59 0.86 -3.08 5.15
N ILE A 60 1.65 -3.65 6.06
CA ILE A 60 3.02 -4.10 5.78
C ILE A 60 3.02 -5.33 4.87
N SER A 61 4.15 -5.60 4.20
CA SER A 61 4.26 -6.68 3.20
C SER A 61 4.46 -8.08 3.82
N LYS A 62 4.98 -8.17 5.05
CA LYS A 62 5.26 -9.42 5.77
C LYS A 62 4.87 -9.26 7.24
N ALA A 63 4.43 -10.33 7.90
CA ALA A 63 4.15 -10.30 9.33
C ALA A 63 5.41 -10.02 10.14
N CYS A 64 5.27 -9.31 11.27
CA CYS A 64 6.35 -9.11 12.22
C CYS A 64 6.62 -10.40 13.02
N PRO A 65 7.89 -10.67 13.42
CA PRO A 65 8.21 -11.72 14.37
C PRO A 65 7.53 -11.50 15.73
N GLU A 66 7.50 -12.55 16.56
CA GLU A 66 6.98 -12.42 17.93
C GLU A 66 7.70 -11.33 18.72
N LYS A 67 6.97 -10.66 19.62
CA LYS A 67 7.46 -9.57 20.49
C LYS A 67 7.99 -8.36 19.72
N HIS A 68 7.51 -8.14 18.50
CA HIS A 68 7.76 -6.92 17.72
C HIS A 68 6.45 -6.19 17.43
N PHE A 69 6.54 -4.87 17.29
CA PHE A 69 5.39 -4.03 16.93
C PHE A 69 5.45 -3.65 15.45
N ALA A 70 4.43 -3.96 14.68
CA ALA A 70 4.28 -3.48 13.32
C ALA A 70 4.09 -1.96 13.33
N PHE A 71 4.85 -1.25 12.51
CA PHE A 71 4.61 0.16 12.23
C PHE A 71 4.82 0.45 10.76
N LYS A 72 4.16 1.53 10.31
CA LYS A 72 4.33 2.09 8.96
C LYS A 72 4.23 3.60 9.07
N MET A 73 5.19 4.30 8.48
CA MET A 73 5.21 5.76 8.48
C MET A 73 5.60 6.34 7.13
N ALA A 74 5.05 7.51 6.85
CA ALA A 74 5.37 8.34 5.69
C ALA A 74 5.43 9.81 6.12
N SER A 75 6.37 10.56 5.52
CA SER A 75 6.41 12.02 5.62
C SER A 75 5.25 12.63 4.82
N GLY A 76 5.06 13.94 4.97
CA GLY A 76 4.13 14.67 4.13
C GLY A 76 4.61 14.78 2.68
N ALA A 77 3.69 15.04 1.76
CA ALA A 77 3.99 15.39 0.39
C ALA A 77 3.76 16.89 0.19
N ALA A 78 4.86 17.63 0.01
CA ALA A 78 4.87 19.08 -0.01
C ALA A 78 4.05 19.65 1.19
N ASN A 79 3.10 20.53 0.92
CA ASN A 79 2.17 21.09 1.88
C ASN A 79 0.72 20.59 1.70
N VAL A 80 0.49 19.59 0.83
CA VAL A 80 -0.87 19.16 0.44
C VAL A 80 -1.34 17.87 1.13
N VAL A 81 -0.42 16.94 1.38
CA VAL A 81 -0.73 15.68 2.05
C VAL A 81 0.12 15.60 3.30
N GLY A 82 -0.52 15.58 4.47
CA GLY A 82 0.17 15.43 5.75
C GLY A 82 0.75 14.01 5.96
N PRO A 83 1.70 13.86 6.89
CA PRO A 83 2.33 12.59 7.20
C PRO A 83 1.32 11.59 7.76
N LYS A 84 1.69 10.32 7.74
CA LYS A 84 0.84 9.24 8.27
C LYS A 84 1.67 8.28 9.09
N PHE A 85 1.30 8.10 10.36
CA PHE A 85 1.91 7.12 11.27
C PHE A 85 0.88 6.06 11.67
N CYS A 86 1.26 4.80 11.54
CA CYS A 86 0.48 3.65 11.96
C CYS A 86 1.34 2.73 12.82
N VAL A 87 0.81 2.27 13.95
CA VAL A 87 1.44 1.30 14.85
C VAL A 87 0.39 0.27 15.26
N GLU A 88 0.70 -1.02 15.12
CA GLU A 88 -0.21 -2.11 15.51
C GLU A 88 -1.63 -1.98 14.93
N ASP A 89 -1.74 -1.66 13.64
CA ASP A 89 -3.00 -1.33 12.92
C ASP A 89 -3.73 -0.06 13.37
N ASN A 90 -3.18 0.65 14.37
CA ASN A 90 -3.74 1.91 14.86
C ASN A 90 -3.08 3.09 14.17
N VAL A 91 -3.86 3.84 13.39
CA VAL A 91 -3.40 5.11 12.80
C VAL A 91 -3.33 6.16 13.91
N LEU A 92 -2.10 6.54 14.29
CA LEU A 92 -1.85 7.51 15.36
C LEU A 92 -1.94 8.94 14.84
N MET A 93 -1.30 9.23 13.71
CA MET A 93 -1.28 10.54 13.07
C MET A 93 -1.63 10.40 11.59
N SER A 94 -2.52 11.26 11.09
CA SER A 94 -2.79 11.36 9.64
C SER A 94 -3.55 12.63 9.29
N GLY A 95 -3.50 13.04 8.01
CA GLY A 95 -4.35 14.12 7.50
C GLY A 95 -5.85 13.88 7.76
N VAL A 96 -6.33 12.63 7.62
CA VAL A 96 -7.74 12.27 7.87
C VAL A 96 -8.13 12.42 9.34
N LYS A 97 -7.19 12.25 10.27
CA LYS A 97 -7.42 12.45 11.72
C LYS A 97 -7.30 13.92 12.14
N ASN A 98 -6.97 14.83 11.23
CA ASN A 98 -6.79 16.26 11.48
C ASN A 98 -5.85 16.56 12.66
N ASN A 99 -4.84 15.72 12.89
CA ASN A 99 -3.89 15.84 13.99
C ASN A 99 -2.43 15.92 13.50
N VAL A 100 -2.24 16.39 12.27
CA VAL A 100 -0.93 16.63 11.64
C VAL A 100 -0.82 18.08 11.21
N GLY A 101 0.38 18.62 11.23
CA GLY A 101 0.65 20.02 10.88
C GLY A 101 2.05 20.21 10.30
N ARG A 102 2.30 21.38 9.71
CA ARG A 102 3.62 21.75 9.18
C ARG A 102 4.70 21.59 10.26
N GLY A 103 5.89 21.18 9.86
CA GLY A 103 7.01 20.95 10.77
C GLY A 103 7.29 19.49 11.05
N ILE A 104 7.75 19.22 12.27
CA ILE A 104 8.01 17.85 12.74
C ILE A 104 6.77 17.34 13.48
N ASN A 105 6.22 16.24 12.99
CA ASN A 105 5.12 15.51 13.60
C ASN A 105 5.70 14.36 14.41
N ILE A 106 5.26 14.19 15.66
CA ILE A 106 5.82 13.26 16.62
C ILE A 106 4.74 12.44 17.31
N ALA A 107 4.95 11.12 17.39
CA ALA A 107 4.14 10.21 18.18
C ALA A 107 5.01 9.44 19.17
N LEU A 108 4.58 9.42 20.44
CA LEU A 108 5.20 8.68 21.52
C LEU A 108 4.44 7.39 21.76
N ILE A 109 5.15 6.28 21.84
CA ILE A 109 4.59 4.94 22.08
C ILE A 109 5.31 4.31 23.28
N ASN A 110 4.56 3.62 24.14
CA ASN A 110 5.13 2.86 25.23
C ASN A 110 5.90 1.67 24.66
N GLY A 111 7.22 1.60 24.88
CA GLY A 111 8.07 0.55 24.31
C GLY A 111 7.82 -0.87 24.84
N LYS A 112 7.02 -1.02 25.90
CA LYS A 112 6.63 -2.33 26.45
C LYS A 112 5.28 -2.81 25.93
N THR A 113 4.29 -1.92 25.85
CA THR A 113 2.91 -2.29 25.49
C THR A 113 2.57 -2.03 24.03
N GLY A 114 3.30 -1.13 23.36
CA GLY A 114 2.98 -0.68 22.00
C GLY A 114 1.82 0.32 21.95
N GLU A 115 1.33 0.80 23.10
CA GLU A 115 0.23 1.76 23.18
C GLU A 115 0.71 3.20 22.97
N ALA A 116 -0.12 4.00 22.29
CA ALA A 116 0.16 5.40 22.06
C ALA A 116 0.03 6.23 23.35
N MET A 117 1.03 7.05 23.62
CA MET A 117 1.11 7.91 24.81
C MET A 117 0.73 9.35 24.50
N ASP A 118 1.30 9.93 23.44
CA ASP A 118 1.01 11.31 23.01
C ASP A 118 1.29 11.47 21.51
N THR A 119 0.64 12.43 20.89
CA THR A 119 0.88 12.83 19.49
C THR A 119 0.86 14.35 19.39
N LYS A 120 1.92 14.95 18.86
CA LYS A 120 2.03 16.41 18.69
C LYS A 120 2.71 16.75 17.36
N PHE A 121 2.64 18.00 16.96
CA PHE A 121 3.44 18.55 15.87
C PHE A 121 3.98 19.92 16.27
N PHE A 122 5.14 20.27 15.72
CA PHE A 122 5.83 21.53 16.02
C PHE A 122 6.24 22.19 14.71
N ASP A 123 5.78 23.42 14.47
CA ASP A 123 6.06 24.20 13.26
C ASP A 123 7.51 24.67 13.22
N MET A 124 8.34 23.98 12.43
CA MET A 124 9.76 24.29 12.26
C MET A 124 10.04 25.33 11.17
N TRP A 125 9.01 25.99 10.63
CA TRP A 125 9.13 27.10 9.68
C TRP A 125 8.76 28.43 10.34
N GLY A 126 7.52 28.52 10.83
CA GLY A 126 6.94 29.76 11.40
C GLY A 126 6.86 29.78 12.92
N GLY A 127 7.11 28.65 13.59
CA GLY A 127 6.96 28.51 15.04
C GLY A 127 8.24 28.81 15.84
N ASP A 128 8.07 28.79 17.16
CA ASP A 128 9.18 28.79 18.13
C ASP A 128 9.64 27.35 18.40
N VAL A 129 10.96 27.16 18.53
CA VAL A 129 11.59 25.87 18.81
C VAL A 129 11.56 25.51 20.30
N ALA A 130 11.41 26.48 21.20
CA ALA A 130 11.45 26.24 22.65
C ALA A 130 10.41 25.19 23.14
N PRO A 131 9.12 25.24 22.74
CA PRO A 131 8.14 24.23 23.13
C PRO A 131 8.50 22.81 22.64
N PHE A 132 9.19 22.71 21.49
CA PHE A 132 9.63 21.43 20.96
C PHE A 132 10.77 20.85 21.80
N ILE A 133 11.73 21.69 22.21
CA ILE A 133 12.84 21.29 23.08
C ILE A 133 12.31 20.82 24.44
N ASP A 134 11.38 21.55 25.04
CA ASP A 134 10.77 21.17 26.32
C ASP A 134 10.02 19.84 26.21
N PHE A 135 9.31 19.64 25.09
CA PHE A 135 8.68 18.36 24.79
C PHE A 135 9.70 17.22 24.70
N LEU A 136 10.80 17.39 23.95
CA LEU A 136 11.85 16.37 23.80
C LEU A 136 12.51 16.02 25.15
N LYS A 137 12.70 17.01 26.03
CA LYS A 137 13.26 16.80 27.39
C LYS A 137 12.29 16.04 28.29
N SER A 138 10.99 16.18 28.10
CA SER A 138 9.96 15.50 28.89
C SER A 138 9.79 14.00 28.58
N ILE A 139 10.37 13.52 27.46
CA ILE A 139 10.26 12.11 27.04
C ILE A 139 10.97 11.19 28.03
N GLN A 140 10.23 10.23 28.57
CA GLN A 140 10.71 9.25 29.54
C GLN A 140 11.46 8.09 28.87
N ASP A 141 12.42 7.51 29.57
CA ASP A 141 13.16 6.32 29.13
C ASP A 141 12.23 5.13 28.83
N GLY A 142 12.55 4.37 27.78
CA GLY A 142 11.73 3.26 27.31
C GLY A 142 10.55 3.68 26.42
N THR A 143 10.44 4.97 26.09
CA THR A 143 9.48 5.48 25.10
C THR A 143 10.05 5.33 23.70
N VAL A 144 9.25 4.75 22.80
CA VAL A 144 9.47 4.78 21.35
C VAL A 144 9.03 6.13 20.82
N VAL A 145 9.85 6.70 19.93
CA VAL A 145 9.59 8.01 19.33
C VAL A 145 9.54 7.88 17.82
N LEU A 146 8.37 8.14 17.24
CA LEU A 146 8.19 8.26 15.80
C LEU A 146 8.17 9.75 15.43
N MET A 147 8.98 10.16 14.45
CA MET A 147 9.01 11.51 13.92
C MET A 147 8.92 11.51 12.39
N GLY A 148 8.23 12.50 11.83
CA GLY A 148 8.14 12.67 10.38
C GLY A 148 7.87 14.12 9.99
N THR A 149 8.47 14.57 8.90
CA THR A 149 8.34 15.96 8.44
C THR A 149 7.08 16.18 7.60
N TYR A 150 6.61 17.44 7.59
CA TYR A 150 5.56 17.94 6.70
C TYR A 150 5.88 19.37 6.28
N ASP A 151 5.94 19.63 4.96
CA ASP A 151 6.37 20.90 4.36
C ASP A 151 7.82 21.25 4.70
N ASP A 152 8.11 21.85 5.86
CA ASP A 152 9.48 22.13 6.30
C ASP A 152 9.70 21.76 7.77
N GLY A 153 10.67 20.88 8.01
CA GLY A 153 11.05 20.39 9.33
C GLY A 153 12.33 21.00 9.90
N ALA A 154 13.01 21.90 9.19
CA ALA A 154 14.41 22.22 9.50
C ALA A 154 14.73 23.68 9.81
N THR A 155 13.97 24.65 9.27
CA THR A 155 14.38 26.08 9.28
C THR A 155 14.60 26.65 10.68
N LYS A 156 13.80 26.24 11.66
CA LYS A 156 13.90 26.68 13.07
C LYS A 156 14.63 25.70 13.98
N LEU A 157 15.13 24.57 13.47
CA LEU A 157 15.90 23.62 14.26
C LEU A 157 17.25 24.23 14.66
N ASN A 158 17.46 24.35 15.97
CA ASN A 158 18.75 24.75 16.54
C ASN A 158 19.60 23.52 16.92
N GLU A 159 20.84 23.78 17.33
CA GLU A 159 21.78 22.73 17.72
C GLU A 159 21.29 21.88 18.90
N GLU A 160 20.59 22.49 19.86
CA GLU A 160 20.03 21.79 21.02
C GLU A 160 18.96 20.78 20.62
N ALA A 161 17.98 21.18 19.79
CA ALA A 161 16.94 20.29 19.29
C ALA A 161 17.54 19.15 18.48
N ARG A 162 18.51 19.44 17.60
CA ARG A 162 19.22 18.42 16.80
C ARG A 162 19.95 17.43 17.70
N LYS A 163 20.63 17.92 18.73
CA LYS A 163 21.33 17.07 19.71
C LYS A 163 20.37 16.15 20.46
N LEU A 164 19.25 16.68 20.97
CA LEU A 164 18.24 15.89 21.67
C LEU A 164 17.65 14.78 20.80
N ILE A 165 17.40 15.06 19.52
CA ILE A 165 16.91 14.04 18.57
C ILE A 165 18.01 13.04 18.22
N ALA A 166 19.27 13.48 18.11
CA ALA A 166 20.41 12.58 17.91
C ALA A 166 20.60 11.61 19.09
N GLU A 167 20.36 12.06 20.33
CA GLU A 167 20.35 11.21 21.53
C GLU A 167 19.23 10.14 21.51
N LEU A 168 18.17 10.34 20.72
CA LEU A 168 17.12 9.33 20.48
C LEU A 168 17.54 8.29 19.42
N GLY A 169 18.74 8.44 18.83
CA GLY A 169 19.34 7.52 17.87
C GLY A 169 19.35 8.01 16.43
N SER A 170 18.95 9.26 16.15
CA SER A 170 18.97 9.84 14.81
C SER A 170 20.40 10.24 14.40
N THR A 171 20.72 9.99 13.13
CA THR A 171 21.95 10.45 12.48
C THR A 171 21.66 11.49 11.42
N SER A 172 20.51 11.44 10.75
CA SER A 172 20.17 12.40 9.69
C SER A 172 19.76 13.76 10.24
N ILE A 173 19.28 13.86 11.47
CA ILE A 173 18.82 15.13 12.06
C ILE A 173 19.92 16.18 12.15
N THR A 174 21.20 15.79 12.19
CA THR A 174 22.30 16.77 12.21
C THR A 174 22.39 17.55 10.92
N ASN A 175 22.00 16.94 9.79
CA ASN A 175 22.14 17.50 8.45
C ASN A 175 20.80 17.86 7.81
N LEU A 176 19.67 17.64 8.50
CA LEU A 176 18.33 17.89 7.97
C LEU A 176 18.19 19.35 7.52
N GLY A 177 17.92 19.53 6.23
CA GLY A 177 17.82 20.81 5.53
C GLY A 177 16.39 21.23 5.20
N PHE A 178 16.27 22.41 4.59
CA PHE A 178 14.99 23.02 4.24
C PHE A 178 14.18 22.11 3.30
N ARG A 179 12.96 21.75 3.73
CA ARG A 179 12.03 20.86 3.02
C ARG A 179 12.48 19.41 2.79
N ASP A 180 13.54 18.98 3.48
CA ASP A 180 13.93 17.58 3.46
C ASP A 180 12.79 16.69 3.98
N ASN A 181 12.54 15.59 3.26
CA ASN A 181 11.61 14.58 3.71
C ASN A 181 12.35 13.59 4.61
N TRP A 182 11.91 13.53 5.85
CA TRP A 182 12.54 12.69 6.86
C TRP A 182 11.50 11.96 7.67
N VAL A 183 11.79 10.68 7.91
CA VAL A 183 11.03 9.80 8.79
C VAL A 183 12.02 9.06 9.68
N PHE A 184 11.68 9.00 10.95
CA PHE A 184 12.56 8.47 11.98
C PHE A 184 11.77 7.74 13.04
N CYS A 185 12.31 6.61 13.46
CA CYS A 185 11.80 5.83 14.56
C CYS A 185 12.96 5.54 15.50
N GLY A 186 12.95 6.16 16.68
CA GLY A 186 13.98 6.01 17.70
C GLY A 186 13.41 5.65 19.06
N GLY A 187 14.21 5.83 20.10
CA GLY A 187 13.77 5.58 21.47
C GLY A 187 14.62 6.28 22.51
N LYS A 188 13.98 6.69 23.60
CA LYS A 188 14.68 7.29 24.74
C LYS A 188 15.39 6.19 25.55
N GLY A 189 16.67 6.40 25.84
CA GLY A 189 17.53 5.41 26.50
C GLY A 189 18.20 4.42 25.55
N ILE A 190 18.15 4.67 24.23
CA ILE A 190 18.85 3.86 23.25
C ILE A 190 20.38 4.01 23.39
N LYS A 191 21.12 2.91 23.38
CA LYS A 191 22.60 2.92 23.46
C LYS A 191 23.29 2.84 22.11
N THR A 192 22.53 2.73 21.03
CA THR A 192 22.99 2.54 19.65
C THR A 192 22.25 3.47 18.71
N LYS A 193 22.79 3.70 17.51
CA LYS A 193 22.07 4.40 16.44
C LYS A 193 20.78 3.64 16.08
N SER A 194 19.73 4.36 15.70
CA SER A 194 18.50 3.72 15.25
C SER A 194 18.68 3.09 13.87
N PRO A 195 18.25 1.83 13.66
CA PRO A 195 18.23 1.23 12.33
C PRO A 195 17.06 1.73 11.46
N PHE A 196 16.14 2.51 12.02
CA PHE A 196 14.90 2.95 11.36
C PHE A 196 14.90 4.46 11.11
N GLU A 197 15.78 4.89 10.21
CA GLU A 197 15.86 6.28 9.77
C GLU A 197 16.00 6.35 8.26
N GLN A 198 15.21 7.20 7.62
CA GLN A 198 15.34 7.50 6.20
C GLN A 198 15.25 9.02 6.01
N ASN A 199 16.25 9.58 5.32
CA ASN A 199 16.23 10.94 4.79
C ASN A 199 16.22 10.86 3.26
N LEU A 200 15.47 11.76 2.64
CA LEU A 200 15.43 11.94 1.20
C LEU A 200 15.80 13.39 0.91
N GLU A 201 16.92 13.56 0.21
CA GLU A 201 17.34 14.88 -0.26
C GLU A 201 16.45 15.40 -1.41
N ASP A 202 15.57 14.58 -2.03
CA ASP A 202 14.38 15.07 -2.75
C ASP A 202 13.46 13.96 -3.30
N THR A 203 12.15 14.24 -3.31
CA THR A 203 11.04 13.71 -4.16
C THR A 203 10.77 12.19 -4.30
N VAL A 204 11.02 11.33 -3.31
CA VAL A 204 10.44 9.97 -3.33
C VAL A 204 9.87 9.59 -1.98
N LEU A 205 8.55 9.60 -1.80
CA LEU A 205 7.89 9.03 -0.61
C LEU A 205 8.34 7.58 -0.43
N ARG A 206 9.26 7.32 0.51
CA ARG A 206 9.67 5.96 0.85
C ARG A 206 9.04 5.57 2.18
N GLU A 207 8.33 4.46 2.15
CA GLU A 207 7.78 3.83 3.35
C GLU A 207 8.95 3.33 4.21
N SER A 208 9.08 3.84 5.44
CA SER A 208 10.04 3.27 6.38
C SER A 208 9.55 1.89 6.84
N LYS A 209 10.38 0.88 6.57
CA LYS A 209 10.18 -0.53 6.96
C LYS A 209 10.32 -0.67 8.48
N ILE A 210 9.93 -1.75 9.15
CA ILE A 210 8.77 -2.68 9.21
C ILE A 210 9.20 -3.45 10.48
N CYS A 211 8.46 -3.29 11.57
CA CYS A 211 8.71 -3.89 12.88
C CYS A 211 9.69 -3.14 13.81
N LEU A 212 9.13 -2.58 14.89
CA LEU A 212 9.83 -2.05 16.05
C LEU A 212 10.20 -3.17 17.03
N LEU A 213 11.36 -2.99 17.64
CA LEU A 213 12.10 -3.92 18.47
C LEU A 213 11.60 -4.02 19.91
N ASN A 214 11.79 -5.19 20.52
CA ASN A 214 11.63 -5.42 21.95
C ASN A 214 12.74 -4.72 22.74
N PHE A 215 12.40 -3.76 23.61
CA PHE A 215 13.36 -2.98 24.43
C PHE A 215 14.24 -3.84 25.37
N ASN A 216 13.94 -5.13 25.54
CA ASN A 216 14.63 -5.98 26.52
C ASN A 216 15.72 -6.93 25.98
N ASN A 217 15.96 -7.09 24.67
CA ASN A 217 17.16 -7.79 24.19
C ASN A 217 17.33 -7.77 22.65
N LYS A 218 18.52 -7.34 22.20
CA LYS A 218 19.12 -7.51 20.86
C LYS A 218 18.31 -7.03 19.64
N TYR A 219 18.84 -5.97 19.04
CA TYR A 219 18.52 -5.46 17.70
C TYR A 219 18.85 -6.54 16.65
N TYR A 220 17.85 -7.00 15.89
CA TYR A 220 18.05 -7.85 14.72
C TYR A 220 17.68 -7.08 13.43
N ASN A 221 18.61 -7.13 12.50
CA ASN A 221 18.55 -6.52 11.19
C ASN A 221 17.75 -7.46 10.27
N ILE A 222 16.64 -6.98 9.68
CA ILE A 222 15.94 -7.71 8.61
C ILE A 222 16.28 -7.02 7.28
N ASN A 223 17.41 -7.39 6.72
CA ASN A 223 17.67 -7.21 5.31
C ASN A 223 16.67 -8.08 4.53
N GLU A 224 15.77 -7.47 3.75
CA GLU A 224 15.46 -7.92 2.39
C GLU A 224 14.51 -6.97 1.65
N GLU A 225 14.65 -6.98 0.33
CA GLU A 225 14.12 -6.08 -0.68
C GLU A 225 12.60 -5.90 -0.69
N ALA A 226 12.19 -4.67 -1.00
CA ALA A 226 10.98 -4.36 -1.73
C ALA A 226 11.15 -2.94 -2.30
N SER A 227 12.06 -2.80 -3.27
CA SER A 227 11.95 -1.74 -4.27
C SER A 227 10.77 -2.09 -5.16
N SER A 228 9.54 -1.79 -4.71
CA SER A 228 8.44 -1.71 -5.65
C SER A 228 8.65 -0.43 -6.43
N ARG A 229 9.16 -0.58 -7.65
CA ARG A 229 9.16 0.43 -8.70
C ARG A 229 7.86 1.24 -8.63
N VAL A 230 7.96 2.48 -8.16
CA VAL A 230 7.04 3.52 -8.60
C VAL A 230 7.36 3.69 -10.09
N PRO A 231 6.46 3.38 -11.03
CA PRO A 231 6.71 3.77 -12.41
C PRO A 231 6.87 5.29 -12.41
N ALA A 232 8.02 5.75 -12.88
CA ALA A 232 8.26 7.16 -13.10
C ALA A 232 7.10 7.70 -13.93
N LEU A 233 6.48 8.78 -13.46
CA LEU A 233 5.56 9.57 -14.26
C LEU A 233 6.38 10.08 -15.46
N PRO A 234 6.05 9.74 -16.71
CA PRO A 234 6.83 10.23 -17.84
C PRO A 234 6.71 11.75 -17.87
N THR A 235 7.84 12.44 -17.89
CA THR A 235 7.89 13.84 -18.26
C THR A 235 7.24 14.01 -19.64
N LEU A 236 6.43 15.06 -19.80
CA LEU A 236 5.61 15.41 -20.98
C LEU A 236 6.35 15.49 -22.33
N HIS A 237 7.64 15.16 -22.40
CA HIS A 237 8.44 15.22 -23.63
C HIS A 237 8.64 13.85 -24.32
N GLU A 238 8.45 12.72 -23.64
CA GLU A 238 8.71 11.37 -24.21
C GLU A 238 7.47 10.64 -24.74
N ALA A 239 6.28 11.25 -24.68
CA ALA A 239 5.03 10.61 -25.10
C ALA A 239 4.73 10.68 -26.62
N SER A 240 5.71 10.98 -27.49
CA SER A 240 5.45 11.15 -28.94
C SER A 240 6.11 10.12 -29.88
N LEU A 241 6.82 9.11 -29.39
CA LEU A 241 7.57 8.19 -30.26
C LEU A 241 7.16 6.70 -30.20
N GLU A 242 6.24 6.27 -29.33
CA GLU A 242 5.84 4.85 -29.23
C GLU A 242 4.43 4.54 -29.76
N ALA A 243 3.75 5.48 -30.41
CA ALA A 243 2.39 5.29 -30.92
C ALA A 243 2.30 4.88 -32.40
N GLN A 244 3.35 4.33 -33.01
CA GLN A 244 3.35 4.09 -34.47
C GLN A 244 3.77 2.71 -34.97
N ASP A 245 4.05 1.72 -34.12
CA ASP A 245 4.56 0.42 -34.63
C ASP A 245 3.93 -0.85 -34.03
N GLN A 246 2.61 -0.90 -33.88
CA GLN A 246 1.88 -2.17 -33.73
C GLN A 246 0.49 -2.15 -34.40
N ILE A 247 0.48 -2.12 -35.72
CA ILE A 247 -0.61 -2.70 -36.53
C ILE A 247 0.03 -3.72 -37.47
N GLN A 248 -0.48 -4.96 -37.40
CA GLN A 248 -0.23 -6.13 -38.28
C GLN A 248 0.99 -7.03 -37.97
N GLY A 249 0.72 -8.18 -37.34
CA GLY A 249 1.36 -9.46 -37.74
C GLY A 249 0.60 -10.11 -38.91
N PRO A 250 0.77 -11.40 -39.26
CA PRO A 250 1.79 -12.40 -38.87
C PRO A 250 2.38 -13.18 -40.11
N LEU A 251 3.07 -14.31 -39.86
CA LEU A 251 3.56 -15.38 -40.77
C LEU A 251 4.91 -15.13 -41.49
N VAL A 252 6.00 -15.88 -41.18
CA VAL A 252 6.37 -17.27 -41.55
C VAL A 252 7.24 -17.35 -42.83
N LEU A 253 8.37 -18.07 -42.69
CA LEU A 253 9.22 -18.73 -43.71
C LEU A 253 10.32 -17.94 -44.49
N GLN A 254 11.56 -18.37 -44.21
CA GLN A 254 12.58 -18.90 -45.14
C GLN A 254 13.30 -18.07 -46.22
N LEU A 255 14.63 -18.32 -46.26
CA LEU A 255 15.56 -18.42 -47.41
C LEU A 255 16.12 -17.08 -47.96
N ILE A 256 17.42 -16.81 -47.78
CA ILE A 256 18.58 -17.16 -48.64
C ILE A 256 18.81 -16.16 -49.82
N THR A 257 20.05 -15.66 -49.88
CA THR A 257 20.86 -15.15 -51.02
C THR A 257 20.66 -13.76 -51.68
N GLN A 258 21.79 -13.03 -51.64
CA GLN A 258 22.54 -12.37 -52.74
C GLN A 258 21.92 -11.35 -53.72
N LYS A 259 22.74 -10.30 -53.94
CA LYS A 259 22.93 -9.48 -55.16
C LYS A 259 21.75 -8.57 -55.52
N HIS A 260 21.92 -7.29 -55.83
CA HIS A 260 22.99 -6.59 -56.54
C HIS A 260 23.20 -5.17 -55.97
#